data_AF-A0A954V6E6-F1
#
_entry.id   AF-A0A954V6E6-F1
#
_cell.length_a   1.000
_cell.length_b   1.000
_cell.length_c   1.000
_cell.angle_alpha   90.00
_cell.angle_beta   90.00
_cell.angle_gamma   90.00
#
_symmetry.space_group_name_H-M   'P 1'
#
loop_
_entity.id
_entity.type
_entity.pdbx_description
1 polymer ?
#
loop_
_entity_poly.entity_id
_entity_poly.type
_entity_poly.pdbx_seq_one_letter_code
_entity_poly.pdbx_strand_id
1 'polypeptide(L)'
;ALMRETQDGFRLAEEDLELRGGGELLGTRQSGDTPFNVASLEQIQRLLPIAHDDARLFVENQRGLEGHRGEAARLLLYLFERDWGVQLLRGG
;
A
#
# COMPACT_ATOMS: atom_id res chain seq x y z
N ALA A 1 -9.35 21.89 22.85
CA ALA A 1 -8.66 21.77 24.15
C ALA A 1 -8.58 20.29 24.56
N LEU A 2 -8.04 19.43 23.68
CA LEU A 2 -8.11 17.98 23.82
C LEU A 2 -7.16 17.42 24.89
N MET A 3 -6.00 18.07 25.10
CA MET A 3 -5.01 17.66 26.10
C MET A 3 -5.50 17.75 27.56
N ARG A 4 -6.70 18.29 27.81
CA ARG A 4 -7.24 18.46 29.16
C ARG A 4 -8.36 17.47 29.50
N GLU A 5 -8.82 16.66 28.53
CA GLU A 5 -10.01 15.82 28.68
C GLU A 5 -9.70 14.32 28.82
N THR A 6 -8.53 13.84 28.38
CA THR A 6 -8.15 12.43 28.54
C THR A 6 -6.64 12.25 28.74
N GLN A 7 -6.27 11.26 29.56
CA GLN A 7 -4.88 10.78 29.72
C GLN A 7 -4.65 9.45 28.98
N ASP A 8 -5.62 9.03 28.16
CA ASP A 8 -5.48 7.85 27.31
C ASP A 8 -4.54 8.15 26.13
N GLY A 9 -3.35 7.56 26.17
CA GLY A 9 -2.31 7.74 25.17
C GLY A 9 -2.73 7.30 23.75
N PHE A 10 -3.67 6.37 23.61
CA PHE A 10 -4.15 5.94 22.29
C PHE A 10 -5.04 6.99 21.65
N ARG A 11 -6.01 7.55 22.39
CA ARG A 11 -6.87 8.64 21.89
C ARG A 11 -6.09 9.90 21.54
N LEU A 12 -5.05 10.21 22.33
CA LEU A 12 -4.18 11.34 22.03
C LEU A 12 -3.37 11.12 20.75
N ALA A 13 -2.90 9.90 20.51
CA ALA A 13 -2.18 9.55 19.27
C ALA A 13 -3.08 9.54 18.04
N GLU A 14 -4.33 9.08 18.18
CA GLU A 14 -5.33 9.08 17.11
C GLU A 14 -5.67 10.51 16.69
N GLU A 15 -5.91 11.41 17.64
CA GLU A 15 -6.21 12.79 17.29
C GLU A 15 -4.97 13.58 16.84
N ASP A 16 -3.77 13.26 17.34
CA ASP A 16 -2.53 13.83 16.78
C ASP A 16 -2.32 13.39 15.32
N LEU A 17 -2.66 12.14 15.00
CA LEU A 17 -2.65 11.61 13.64
C LEU A 17 -3.73 12.25 12.75
N GLU A 18 -4.93 12.53 13.28
CA GLU A 18 -5.97 13.27 12.55
C GLU A 18 -5.57 14.74 12.29
N LEU A 19 -4.98 15.40 13.29
CA LEU A 19 -4.54 16.80 13.21
C LEU A 19 -3.33 16.98 12.29
N ARG A 20 -2.37 16.03 12.29
CA ARG A 20 -1.17 16.10 11.45
C ARG A 20 -1.33 15.42 10.09
N GLY A 21 -2.28 14.49 9.98
CA GLY A 21 -2.37 13.53 8.88
C GLY A 21 -1.30 12.43 8.99
N GLY A 22 -1.52 11.32 8.26
CA GLY A 22 -0.50 10.29 8.07
C GLY A 22 0.71 10.86 7.32
N GLY A 23 1.91 10.71 7.89
CA GLY A 23 3.15 11.24 7.33
C GLY A 23 3.43 10.79 5.87
N GLU A 24 4.40 11.45 5.24
CA GLU A 24 4.86 11.14 3.87
C GLU A 24 5.40 9.71 3.74
N LEU A 25 4.73 8.85 2.97
CA LEU A 25 5.24 7.50 2.67
C LEU A 25 6.47 7.48 1.75
N LEU A 26 6.62 8.49 0.88
CA LEU A 26 7.67 8.53 -0.16
C LEU A 26 8.59 9.77 -0.07
N GLY A 27 8.41 10.64 0.94
CA GLY A 27 9.36 11.71 1.28
C GLY A 27 9.49 12.90 0.32
N THR A 28 8.75 12.95 -0.79
CA THR A 28 8.80 14.07 -1.74
C THR A 28 7.40 14.56 -2.10
N ARG A 29 6.80 15.43 -1.28
CA ARG A 29 5.56 16.14 -1.65
C ARG A 29 5.87 17.59 -2.04
N GLN A 30 5.43 18.02 -3.21
CA GLN A 30 5.35 19.46 -3.53
C GLN A 30 4.07 20.02 -2.90
N SER A 31 4.12 21.26 -2.41
CA SER A 31 2.94 21.97 -1.90
C SER A 31 1.94 22.17 -3.05
N GLY A 32 0.88 21.37 -3.09
CA GLY A 32 -0.14 21.41 -4.15
C GLY A 32 -0.59 20.04 -4.64
N ASP A 33 0.16 18.97 -4.37
CA ASP A 33 -0.27 17.62 -4.73
C ASP A 33 -1.43 17.16 -3.84
N THR A 34 -2.43 16.55 -4.47
CA THR A 34 -3.52 15.87 -3.75
C THR A 34 -2.89 14.76 -2.90
N PRO A 35 -3.16 14.72 -1.58
CA PRO A 35 -2.61 13.65 -0.74
C PRO A 35 -3.06 12.30 -1.29
N PHE A 36 -2.12 11.35 -1.37
CA PHE A 36 -2.51 9.96 -1.60
C PHE A 36 -3.47 9.55 -0.49
N ASN A 37 -4.63 9.03 -0.87
CA ASN A 37 -5.53 8.39 0.08
C ASN A 37 -4.90 7.07 0.50
N VAL A 38 -4.25 7.08 1.67
CA VAL A 38 -3.68 5.87 2.27
C VAL A 38 -4.81 5.09 2.93
N ALA A 39 -4.80 3.77 2.76
CA ALA A 39 -5.78 2.90 3.38
C ALA A 39 -5.67 2.94 4.92
N SER A 40 -6.81 2.98 5.60
CA SER A 40 -6.88 2.80 7.06
C SER A 40 -6.45 1.39 7.46
N LEU A 41 -6.08 1.20 8.73
CA LEU A 41 -5.69 -0.12 9.24
C LEU A 41 -6.81 -1.17 9.04
N GLU A 42 -8.07 -0.77 9.25
CA GLU A 42 -9.23 -1.64 9.01
C GLU A 42 -9.39 -2.00 7.53
N GLN A 43 -9.16 -1.04 6.63
CA GLN A 43 -9.14 -1.32 5.19
C GLN A 43 -8.02 -2.28 4.83
N ILE A 44 -6.81 -2.10 5.38
CA ILE A 44 -5.68 -2.99 5.17
C ILE A 44 -5.99 -4.41 5.65
N GLN A 45 -6.52 -4.57 6.87
CA GLN A 45 -6.87 -5.89 7.42
C GLN A 45 -7.86 -6.65 6.53
N ARG A 46 -8.80 -5.93 5.91
CA ARG A 46 -9.78 -6.51 4.98
C ARG A 46 -9.20 -6.81 3.59
N LEU A 47 -8.33 -5.95 3.07
CA LEU A 47 -7.81 -6.06 1.70
C LEU A 47 -6.60 -6.98 1.59
N LEU A 48 -5.79 -7.10 2.64
CA LEU A 48 -4.53 -7.83 2.60
C LEU A 48 -4.70 -9.33 2.28
N PRO A 49 -5.68 -10.07 2.85
CA PRO A 49 -5.90 -11.47 2.48
C PRO A 49 -6.31 -11.62 1.01
N ILE A 50 -7.16 -10.72 0.51
CA ILE A 50 -7.63 -10.73 -0.88
C ILE A 50 -6.47 -10.50 -1.84
N ALA A 51 -5.63 -9.49 -1.56
CA ALA A 51 -4.46 -9.19 -2.36
C ALA A 51 -3.45 -10.34 -2.36
N HIS A 52 -3.26 -11.00 -1.21
CA HIS A 52 -2.39 -12.16 -1.09
C HIS A 52 -2.89 -13.35 -1.93
N ASP A 53 -4.17 -13.69 -1.83
CA ASP A 53 -4.76 -14.80 -2.61
C ASP A 53 -4.72 -14.51 -4.11
N ASP A 54 -5.00 -13.27 -4.51
CA ASP A 54 -4.92 -12.83 -5.90
C ASP A 54 -3.48 -12.92 -6.45
N ALA A 55 -2.49 -12.50 -5.66
CA ALA A 55 -1.08 -12.64 -6.02
C ALA A 55 -0.65 -14.11 -6.15
N ARG A 56 -1.11 -14.97 -5.26
CA ARG A 56 -0.83 -16.41 -5.33
C ARG A 56 -1.40 -17.03 -6.60
N LEU A 57 -2.67 -16.75 -6.91
CA LEU A 57 -3.32 -17.22 -8.14
C LEU A 57 -2.60 -16.69 -9.40
N PHE A 58 -2.10 -15.45 -9.34
CA PHE A 58 -1.34 -14.86 -10.44
C PHE A 58 -0.02 -15.59 -10.69
N VAL A 59 0.70 -15.97 -9.63
CA VAL A 59 1.97 -16.72 -9.71
C VAL A 59 1.73 -18.15 -10.20
N GLU A 60 0.66 -18.81 -9.76
CA GLU A 60 0.33 -20.19 -10.13
C GLU A 60 -0.13 -20.34 -11.58
N ASN A 61 -0.54 -19.24 -12.23
CA ASN A 61 -1.00 -19.26 -13.61
C ASN A 61 0.18 -19.29 -14.61
N GLN A 62 0.28 -20.36 -15.39
CA GLN A 62 1.34 -20.56 -16.39
C GLN A 62 1.42 -19.49 -17.50
N ARG A 63 0.36 -18.68 -17.71
CA ARG A 63 0.38 -17.54 -18.64
C ARG A 63 0.67 -16.21 -17.95
N GLY A 64 1.31 -16.24 -16.77
CA GLY A 64 1.43 -15.17 -15.79
C GLY A 64 1.55 -13.75 -16.35
N LEU A 65 2.77 -13.31 -16.64
CA LEU A 65 3.06 -11.92 -17.06
C LEU A 65 2.50 -11.56 -18.45
N GLU A 66 1.64 -12.35 -19.08
CA GLU A 66 1.07 -12.04 -20.38
C GLU A 66 -0.23 -11.21 -20.27
N GLY A 67 -0.57 -10.50 -21.35
CA GLY A 67 -1.78 -9.67 -21.42
C GLY A 67 -1.79 -8.48 -20.45
N HIS A 68 -2.95 -7.84 -20.36
CA HIS A 68 -3.12 -6.58 -19.61
C HIS A 68 -2.80 -6.70 -18.12
N ARG A 69 -3.12 -7.84 -17.50
CA ARG A 69 -2.84 -8.08 -16.08
C ARG A 69 -1.34 -8.24 -15.83
N GLY A 70 -0.62 -8.90 -16.73
CA GLY A 70 0.83 -9.03 -16.65
C GLY A 70 1.59 -7.73 -16.91
N GLU A 71 1.07 -6.88 -17.80
CA GLU A 71 1.57 -5.51 -18.01
C GLU A 71 1.46 -4.67 -16.74
N ALA A 72 0.27 -4.68 -16.11
CA ALA A 72 0.06 -3.99 -14.83
C ALA A 72 0.98 -4.52 -13.72
N ALA A 73 1.16 -5.84 -13.63
CA ALA A 73 2.07 -6.44 -12.66
C ALA A 73 3.52 -6.01 -12.86
N ARG A 74 4.01 -5.93 -14.11
CA ARG A 74 5.36 -5.42 -14.40
C ARG A 74 5.54 -3.97 -13.99
N LEU A 75 4.56 -3.12 -14.28
CA LEU A 75 4.58 -1.71 -13.89
C LEU A 75 4.65 -1.57 -12.36
N LEU A 76 3.87 -2.37 -11.63
CA LEU A 76 3.94 -2.37 -10.16
C LEU A 76 5.29 -2.86 -9.66
N LEU A 77 5.83 -3.96 -10.19
CA LEU A 77 7.16 -4.45 -9.81
C LEU A 77 8.24 -3.40 -10.06
N TYR A 78 8.17 -2.67 -11.16
CA TYR A 78 9.09 -1.56 -11.45
C TYR A 78 8.93 -0.40 -10.47
N LEU A 79 7.70 0.08 -10.24
CA LEU A 79 7.43 1.20 -9.33
C LEU A 79 7.85 0.93 -7.88
N PHE A 80 7.78 -0.34 -7.45
CA PHE A 80 8.17 -0.76 -6.10
C PHE A 80 9.62 -1.25 -6.02
N GLU A 81 10.44 -1.06 -7.06
CA GLU A 81 11.85 -1.48 -7.12
C GLU A 81 12.03 -3.00 -6.88
N ARG A 82 11.08 -3.80 -7.37
CA ARG A 82 11.03 -5.27 -7.27
C ARG A 82 11.25 -5.94 -8.63
N ASP A 83 12.11 -5.38 -9.46
CA ASP A 83 12.37 -5.84 -10.83
C ASP A 83 12.79 -7.31 -10.91
N TRP A 84 13.47 -7.82 -9.89
CA TRP A 84 13.85 -9.24 -9.77
C TRP A 84 12.63 -10.18 -9.80
N GLY A 85 11.46 -9.72 -9.34
CA GLY A 85 10.22 -10.49 -9.40
C GLY A 85 9.80 -10.83 -10.84
N VAL A 86 10.15 -9.98 -11.81
CA VAL A 86 9.87 -10.25 -13.24
C VAL A 86 10.67 -11.45 -13.74
N GLN A 87 11.91 -11.63 -13.27
CA GLN A 87 12.75 -12.76 -13.66
C GLN A 87 12.22 -14.06 -13.06
N LEU A 88 11.82 -14.04 -11.78
CA LEU A 88 11.25 -15.19 -11.10
C LEU A 88 9.97 -15.68 -11.79
N LEU A 89 9.08 -14.76 -12.17
CA LEU A 89 7.81 -15.07 -12.83
C LEU A 89 7.95 -15.52 -14.30
N ARG A 90 9.13 -15.36 -14.92
CA ARG A 90 9.43 -15.85 -16.28
C ARG A 90 10.14 -17.20 -16.31
N GLY A 91 10.79 -17.57 -15.20
CA GLY A 91 11.58 -18.80 -15.11
C GLY A 91 10.87 -19.98 -14.45
N GLY A 92 9.64 -19.77 -13.97
CA GLY A 92 8.76 -20.81 -13.40
C GLY A 92 7.75 -21.33 -14.40
#